data_AF-A0A512JQC1-F1
#
_entry.id   AF-A0A512JQC1-F1
#
_cell.length_a   1.000
_cell.length_b   1.000
_cell.length_c   1.000
_cell.angle_alpha   90.00
_cell.angle_beta   90.00
_cell.angle_gamma   90.00
#
_symmetry.space_group_name_H-M   'P 1'
#
loop_
_entity.id
_entity.type
_entity.pdbx_description
1 polymer ?
#
loop_
_entity_poly.entity_id
_entity_poly.type
_entity_poly.pdbx_seq_one_letter_code
_entity_poly.pdbx_strand_id
1 'polypeptide(L)'
;MRALKKSAKAAEHEELRQAFETHAEESATQVERLQQVFELIGKSARAKTCEAMQGLTSEMEEDLEDFGDSPAADAVLAACAQAVEHYEIARYGTLKT
;
A
#
# COMPACT_ATOMS: atom_id res chain seq x y z
N MET A 1 4.38 -3.22 0.35
CA MET A 1 5.15 -4.29 1.06
C MET A 1 6.01 -3.75 2.20
N ARG A 2 7.15 -3.09 1.94
CA ARG A 2 8.01 -2.55 3.02
C ARG A 2 7.30 -1.44 3.82
N ALA A 3 6.59 -0.55 3.14
CA ALA A 3 5.78 0.51 3.74
C ALA A 3 4.73 -0.05 4.72
N LEU A 4 3.88 -0.97 4.26
CA LEU A 4 2.87 -1.64 5.09
C LEU A 4 3.43 -2.25 6.39
N LYS A 5 4.59 -2.93 6.32
CA LYS A 5 5.24 -3.49 7.51
C LYS A 5 5.80 -2.41 8.46
N LYS A 6 6.17 -1.24 7.95
CA LYS A 6 6.57 -0.08 8.75
C LYS A 6 5.34 0.54 9.42
N SER A 7 4.26 0.74 8.67
CA SER A 7 2.98 1.28 9.16
C SER A 7 2.35 0.40 10.23
N ALA A 8 2.35 -0.94 10.05
CA ALA A 8 1.89 -1.88 11.08
C ALA A 8 2.66 -1.73 12.41
N LYS A 9 3.96 -1.46 12.36
CA LYS A 9 4.77 -1.24 13.57
C LYS A 9 4.53 0.11 14.22
N ALA A 10 4.13 1.10 13.43
CA ALA A 10 3.86 2.46 13.90
C ALA A 10 2.44 2.61 14.45
N ALA A 11 1.50 1.76 14.03
CA ALA A 11 0.12 1.79 14.50
C ALA A 11 0.01 1.44 15.99
N GLU A 12 -0.70 2.27 16.76
CA GLU A 12 -0.95 2.07 18.19
C GLU A 12 -2.19 1.21 18.45
N HIS A 13 -3.23 1.36 17.62
CA HIS A 13 -4.44 0.57 17.69
C HIS A 13 -4.27 -0.79 17.01
N GLU A 14 -4.62 -1.83 17.76
CA GLU A 14 -4.53 -3.23 17.33
C GLU A 14 -5.25 -3.49 16.00
N GLU A 15 -6.45 -2.93 15.83
CA GLU A 15 -7.24 -3.11 14.61
C GLU A 15 -6.54 -2.50 13.38
N LEU A 16 -5.93 -1.33 13.53
CA LEU A 16 -5.20 -0.67 12.44
C LEU A 16 -3.92 -1.44 12.09
N ARG A 17 -3.19 -1.94 13.10
CA ARG A 17 -2.04 -2.81 12.88
C ARG A 17 -2.42 -4.06 12.10
N GLN A 18 -3.47 -4.77 12.54
CA GLN A 18 -3.95 -5.98 11.87
C GLN A 18 -4.41 -5.70 10.44
N ALA A 19 -5.02 -4.53 10.19
CA ALA A 19 -5.39 -4.12 8.84
C ALA A 19 -4.16 -3.97 7.93
N PHE A 20 -3.06 -3.36 8.40
CA PHE A 20 -1.82 -3.26 7.64
C PHE A 20 -1.14 -4.62 7.40
N GLU A 21 -1.15 -5.51 8.39
CA GLU A 21 -0.61 -6.88 8.26
C GLU A 21 -1.41 -7.70 7.24
N THR A 22 -2.74 -7.68 7.36
CA THR A 22 -3.65 -8.34 6.42
C THR A 22 -3.45 -7.82 5.01
N HIS A 23 -3.42 -6.50 4.84
CA HIS A 23 -3.19 -5.88 3.55
C HIS A 23 -1.83 -6.32 2.97
N ALA A 24 -0.78 -6.41 3.78
CA ALA A 24 0.52 -6.87 3.28
C ALA A 24 0.47 -8.30 2.72
N GLU A 25 -0.31 -9.19 3.33
CA GLU A 25 -0.55 -10.54 2.82
C GLU A 25 -1.37 -10.51 1.52
N GLU A 26 -2.45 -9.73 1.49
CA GLU A 26 -3.30 -9.58 0.30
C GLU A 26 -2.52 -9.01 -0.88
N SER A 27 -1.69 -7.98 -0.68
CA SER A 27 -0.80 -7.44 -1.72
C SER A 27 0.18 -8.51 -2.25
N ALA A 28 0.62 -9.46 -1.43
CA ALA A 28 1.49 -10.56 -1.88
C ALA A 28 0.75 -11.43 -2.90
N THR A 29 -0.47 -11.82 -2.55
CA THR A 29 -1.35 -12.58 -3.44
C THR A 29 -1.73 -11.79 -4.69
N GLN A 30 -1.90 -10.47 -4.59
CA GLN A 30 -2.15 -9.62 -5.77
C GLN A 30 -0.97 -9.63 -6.74
N VAL A 31 0.27 -9.60 -6.25
CA VAL A 31 1.47 -9.74 -7.10
C VAL A 31 1.48 -11.09 -7.82
N GLU A 32 1.14 -12.18 -7.14
CA GLU A 32 1.01 -13.52 -7.76
C GLU A 32 -0.06 -13.52 -8.86
N ARG A 33 -1.23 -12.90 -8.62
CA ARG A 33 -2.28 -12.75 -9.65
C ARG A 33 -1.78 -11.96 -10.86
N LEU A 34 -1.03 -10.89 -10.66
CA LEU A 34 -0.45 -10.12 -11.76
C LEU A 34 0.56 -10.96 -12.56
N GLN A 35 1.38 -11.79 -11.89
CA GLN A 35 2.29 -12.72 -12.58
C GLN A 35 1.51 -13.69 -13.48
N GLN A 36 0.43 -14.29 -12.98
CA GLN A 36 -0.45 -15.14 -13.77
C GLN A 36 -1.04 -14.41 -14.98
N VAL A 37 -1.47 -13.14 -14.82
CA VAL A 37 -1.98 -12.33 -15.94
C VAL A 37 -0.89 -12.12 -17.01
N PHE A 38 0.34 -11.81 -16.61
CA PHE A 38 1.46 -11.65 -17.54
C PHE A 38 1.75 -12.94 -18.33
N GLU A 39 1.70 -14.10 -17.66
CA GLU A 39 1.82 -15.42 -18.30
C GLU A 39 0.71 -15.66 -19.33
N LEU A 40 -0.55 -15.39 -18.96
CA LEU A 40 -1.72 -15.57 -19.83
C LEU A 40 -1.65 -14.72 -21.11
N ILE A 41 -1.10 -13.51 -21.02
CA ILE A 41 -0.94 -12.62 -22.19
C ILE A 41 0.39 -12.81 -22.93
N GLY A 42 1.21 -13.79 -22.53
CA GLY A 42 2.49 -14.11 -23.15
C GLY A 42 3.54 -13.00 -23.05
N LYS A 43 3.52 -12.20 -21.97
CA LYS A 43 4.48 -11.11 -21.75
C LYS A 43 5.30 -11.33 -20.48
N SER A 44 6.54 -10.86 -20.49
CA SER A 44 7.36 -10.84 -19.27
C SER A 44 6.89 -9.72 -18.33
N ALA A 45 6.68 -10.06 -17.07
CA ALA A 45 6.51 -9.07 -16.01
C ALA A 45 7.83 -8.30 -15.84
N ARG A 46 7.79 -6.97 -15.99
CA ARG A 46 8.97 -6.11 -15.81
C ARG A 46 8.69 -5.09 -14.72
N ALA A 47 9.63 -4.96 -13.79
CA ALA A 47 9.57 -3.92 -12.79
C ALA A 47 9.62 -2.55 -13.47
N LYS A 48 8.71 -1.67 -13.04
CA LYS A 48 8.71 -0.26 -13.41
C LYS A 48 8.44 0.54 -12.15
N THR A 49 9.24 1.58 -11.94
CA THR A 49 8.99 2.53 -10.86
C THR A 49 7.67 3.24 -11.10
N CYS A 50 6.83 3.27 -10.08
CA CYS A 50 5.58 4.02 -10.07
C CYS A 50 5.77 5.28 -9.23
N GLU A 51 6.03 6.41 -9.89
CA GLU A 51 6.28 7.70 -9.22
C GLU A 51 5.14 8.11 -8.28
N ALA A 52 3.89 7.85 -8.68
CA ALA A 52 2.73 8.17 -7.84
C ALA A 52 2.70 7.32 -6.55
N MET A 53 3.02 6.02 -6.64
CA MET A 53 3.09 5.16 -5.46
C MET A 53 4.28 5.52 -4.56
N GLN A 54 5.40 5.95 -5.15
CA GLN A 54 6.52 6.49 -4.37
C GLN A 54 6.12 7.75 -3.63
N GLY A 55 5.46 8.70 -4.30
CA GLY A 55 4.97 9.93 -3.67
C GLY A 55 4.02 9.64 -2.49
N LEU A 56 3.02 8.77 -2.67
CA LEU A 56 2.10 8.38 -1.61
C LEU A 56 2.80 7.69 -0.43
N THR A 57 3.83 6.89 -0.71
CA THR A 57 4.61 6.25 0.35
C THR A 57 5.47 7.27 1.09
N SER A 58 6.09 8.21 0.38
CA SER A 58 6.89 9.27 0.98
C SER A 58 6.04 10.19 1.86
N GLU A 59 4.85 10.58 1.41
CA GLU A 59 3.89 11.34 2.19
C GLU A 59 3.55 10.62 3.50
N MET A 60 3.25 9.31 3.46
CA MET A 60 3.04 8.51 4.66
C MET A 60 4.26 8.47 5.61
N GLU A 61 5.48 8.49 5.07
CA GLU A 61 6.69 8.51 5.90
C GLU A 61 6.92 9.88 6.56
N GLU A 62 6.72 10.97 5.83
CA GLU A 62 6.79 12.34 6.34
C GLU A 62 5.73 12.58 7.43
N ASP A 63 4.51 12.17 7.17
CA ASP A 63 3.39 12.25 8.11
C ASP A 63 3.64 11.47 9.40
N LEU A 64 4.28 10.29 9.32
CA LEU A 64 4.69 9.53 10.50
C LEU A 64 5.79 10.23 11.30
N GLU A 65 6.69 10.95 10.64
CA GLU A 65 7.73 11.73 11.30
C GLU A 65 7.14 12.94 12.04
N ASP A 66 6.13 13.58 11.46
CA ASP A 66 5.48 14.77 12.04
C ASP A 66 4.48 14.45 13.15
N PHE A 67 3.71 13.37 13.00
CA PHE A 67 2.57 13.06 13.87
C PHE A 67 2.72 11.78 14.71
N GLY A 68 3.79 11.01 14.53
CA GLY A 68 3.94 9.67 15.11
C GLY A 68 3.86 9.59 16.64
N ASP A 69 4.27 10.64 17.36
CA ASP A 69 4.20 10.71 18.82
C ASP A 69 2.92 11.43 19.33
N SER A 70 1.96 11.69 18.44
CA SER A 70 0.73 12.41 18.74
C SER A 70 -0.50 11.49 18.76
N PRO A 71 -1.60 11.89 19.44
CA PRO A 71 -2.86 11.15 19.36
C PRO A 71 -3.47 11.06 17.95
N ALA A 72 -2.90 11.77 16.96
CA ALA A 72 -3.35 11.73 15.57
C ALA A 72 -2.60 10.69 14.71
N ALA A 73 -1.56 10.03 15.24
CA ALA A 73 -0.70 9.12 14.47
C ALA A 73 -1.48 8.07 13.68
N ASP A 74 -2.39 7.35 14.34
CA ASP A 74 -3.21 6.32 13.72
C ASP A 74 -4.21 6.86 12.69
N ALA A 75 -4.77 8.05 12.94
CA ALA A 75 -5.68 8.69 12.00
C ALA A 75 -4.97 9.09 10.71
N VAL A 76 -3.74 9.60 10.84
CA VAL A 76 -2.86 9.95 9.72
C VAL A 76 -2.45 8.70 8.95
N LEU A 77 -1.98 7.65 9.65
CA LEU A 77 -1.66 6.35 9.04
C LEU A 77 -2.83 5.78 8.22
N ALA A 78 -4.05 5.81 8.79
CA ALA A 78 -5.25 5.34 8.11
C ALA A 78 -5.57 6.18 6.86
N ALA A 79 -5.44 7.50 6.94
CA ALA A 79 -5.67 8.39 5.81
C ALA A 79 -4.69 8.14 4.66
N CYS A 80 -3.38 8.02 4.95
CA CYS A 80 -2.38 7.70 3.93
C CYS A 80 -2.64 6.32 3.30
N ALA A 81 -3.02 5.32 4.11
CA ALA A 81 -3.37 3.99 3.62
C ALA A 81 -4.57 4.05 2.66
N GLN A 82 -5.60 4.82 2.99
CA GLN A 82 -6.75 5.03 2.11
C GLN A 82 -6.37 5.73 0.79
N ALA A 83 -5.41 6.66 0.80
CA ALA A 83 -4.93 7.31 -0.41
C ALA A 83 -4.23 6.31 -1.35
N VAL A 84 -3.43 5.40 -0.79
CA VAL A 84 -2.84 4.26 -1.52
C VAL A 84 -3.93 3.37 -2.11
N GLU A 85 -4.93 2.99 -1.31
CA GLU A 85 -6.04 2.15 -1.77
C GLU A 85 -6.83 2.78 -2.92
N HIS A 86 -7.16 4.06 -2.83
CA HIS A 86 -7.86 4.75 -3.92
C HIS A 86 -7.05 4.76 -5.21
N TYR A 87 -5.74 4.92 -5.11
CA TYR A 87 -4.85 4.83 -6.26
C TYR A 87 -4.90 3.42 -6.87
N GLU A 88 -4.78 2.38 -6.06
CA GLU A 88 -4.81 0.98 -6.53
C GLU A 88 -6.17 0.62 -7.14
N ILE A 89 -7.28 1.00 -6.52
CA ILE A 89 -8.65 0.83 -7.06
C ILE A 89 -8.76 1.46 -8.44
N ALA A 90 -8.30 2.70 -8.62
CA ALA A 90 -8.34 3.38 -9.91
C ALA A 90 -7.51 2.66 -10.98
N ARG A 91 -6.32 2.14 -10.60
CA ARG A 91 -5.45 1.40 -11.53
C ARG A 91 -6.02 0.04 -11.89
N TYR A 92 -6.47 -0.77 -10.94
CA TYR A 92 -7.10 -2.05 -11.23
C TYR A 92 -8.40 -1.88 -12.02
N GLY A 93 -9.21 -0.86 -11.70
CA GLY A 93 -10.41 -0.52 -12.46
C GLY A 93 -10.09 -0.20 -13.93
N THR A 94 -9.00 0.52 -14.18
CA THR A 94 -8.53 0.80 -15.55
C THR A 94 -8.03 -0.47 -16.24
N LEU A 95 -7.21 -1.29 -15.58
CA LEU A 95 -6.60 -2.49 -16.15
C LEU A 95 -7.61 -3.60 -16.48
N LYS A 96 -8.74 -3.64 -15.77
CA LYS A 96 -9.83 -4.59 -16.03
C LYS A 96 -10.56 -4.31 -17.36
N THR A 97 -10.53 -3.07 -17.85
CA THR A 97 -11.31 -2.62 -19.01
C THR A 97 -10.60 -2.98 -20.31
#